data_AF-A0A937Z0A5-F1
#
_entry.id   AF-A0A937Z0A5-F1
#
_cell.length_a   1.000
_cell.length_b   1.000
_cell.length_c   1.000
_cell.angle_alpha   90.00
_cell.angle_beta   90.00
_cell.angle_gamma   90.00
#
_symmetry.space_group_name_H-M   'P 1'
#
loop_
_entity.id
_entity.type
_entity.pdbx_description
1 polymer ?
#
loop_
_entity_poly.entity_id
_entity_poly.type
_entity_poly.pdbx_seq_one_letter_code
_entity_poly.pdbx_strand_id
1 'polypeptide(L)'
;MQKPGRYTGGEWNEIVKEGPVACRMALCYPDTYEVGMCHLGSRILYEIANRRADTACERAFLPWPDMQEQLADRGLALATLETQTPLHELDLVGITLQYELSYPGVVKLLELGRVPVRAAERD
;
A
#
# COMPACT_ATOMS: atom_id res chain seq x y z
N MET A 1 -18.86 -6.70 -5.03
CA MET A 1 -17.66 -7.03 -4.22
C MET A 1 -17.64 -8.53 -3.96
N GLN A 2 -16.72 -9.28 -4.55
CA GLN A 2 -16.70 -10.73 -4.35
C GLN A 2 -16.10 -11.18 -3.00
N LYS A 3 -15.28 -10.40 -2.28
CA LYS A 3 -14.80 -10.72 -0.91
C LYS A 3 -14.40 -9.45 -0.11
N PRO A 4 -15.29 -8.86 0.71
CA PRO A 4 -15.02 -7.56 1.36
C PRO A 4 -13.96 -7.61 2.47
N GLY A 5 -13.78 -8.74 3.15
CA GLY A 5 -12.81 -8.87 4.27
C GLY A 5 -11.34 -8.69 3.88
N ARG A 6 -11.00 -8.62 2.59
CA ARG A 6 -9.64 -8.37 2.09
C ARG A 6 -9.18 -6.93 2.25
N TYR A 7 -10.10 -6.02 2.54
CA TYR A 7 -9.87 -4.57 2.50
C TYR A 7 -10.23 -3.87 3.81
N THR A 8 -10.62 -4.63 4.85
CA THR A 8 -11.12 -4.06 6.11
C THR A 8 -10.02 -3.65 7.08
N GLY A 9 -8.78 -4.15 6.92
CA GLY A 9 -7.74 -4.01 7.95
C GLY A 9 -8.05 -4.83 9.21
N GLY A 10 -7.35 -4.55 10.32
CA GLY A 10 -7.65 -5.15 11.63
C GLY A 10 -7.03 -6.54 11.85
N GLU A 11 -5.89 -6.79 11.22
CA GLU A 11 -5.24 -8.11 11.23
C GLU A 11 -4.48 -8.41 12.51
N TRP A 12 -4.32 -9.71 12.80
CA TRP A 12 -3.39 -10.15 13.82
C TRP A 12 -1.94 -9.77 13.42
N ASN A 13 -1.28 -8.95 14.25
CA ASN A 13 0.01 -8.27 14.03
C ASN A 13 -0.05 -6.99 13.19
N GLU A 14 -1.22 -6.39 13.02
CA GLU A 14 -1.31 -5.01 12.56
C GLU A 14 -0.68 -4.06 13.59
N ILE A 15 0.18 -3.16 13.11
CA ILE A 15 0.78 -2.08 13.91
C ILE A 15 0.20 -0.76 13.43
N VAL A 16 -0.60 -0.13 14.29
CA VAL A 16 -1.10 1.24 14.10
C VAL A 16 -0.42 2.13 15.13
N LYS A 17 0.25 3.19 14.67
CA LYS A 17 0.86 4.19 15.57
C LYS A 17 -0.06 5.37 15.76
N GLU A 18 -0.31 5.72 17.01
CA GLU A 18 -1.08 6.91 17.38
C GLU A 18 -0.16 8.14 17.46
N GLY A 19 -0.69 9.28 17.03
CA GLY A 19 0.00 10.57 17.12
C GLY A 19 0.92 10.91 15.94
N PRO A 20 1.51 12.12 15.95
CA PRO A 20 2.37 12.58 14.87
C PRO A 20 3.69 11.79 14.86
N VAL A 21 4.04 11.28 13.68
CA VAL A 21 5.34 10.66 13.37
C VAL A 21 6.10 11.54 12.37
N ALA A 22 7.42 11.42 12.31
CA ALA A 22 8.24 12.20 11.37
C ALA A 22 8.16 11.68 9.93
N CYS A 23 7.81 10.41 9.75
CA CYS A 23 7.67 9.77 8.44
C CYS A 23 6.50 8.78 8.43
N ARG A 24 5.59 8.94 7.48
CA ARG A 24 4.52 8.00 7.13
C ARG A 24 4.86 7.35 5.81
N MET A 25 4.95 6.03 5.80
CA MET A 25 5.32 5.28 4.60
C MET A 25 4.41 4.09 4.35
N ALA A 26 4.31 3.66 3.10
CA ALA A 26 3.69 2.40 2.73
C ALA A 26 4.68 1.45 2.07
N LEU A 27 4.64 0.19 2.48
CA LEU A 27 5.18 -0.94 1.74
C LEU A 27 4.08 -1.52 0.85
N CYS A 28 4.18 -1.21 -0.43
CA CYS A 28 3.24 -1.58 -1.46
C CYS A 28 3.65 -2.89 -2.12
N TYR A 29 2.66 -3.75 -2.34
CA TYR A 29 2.80 -4.94 -3.13
C TYR A 29 1.95 -4.80 -4.40
N PRO A 30 2.54 -4.90 -5.61
CA PRO A 30 1.85 -4.65 -6.88
C PRO A 30 0.98 -5.83 -7.34
N ASP A 31 0.39 -6.54 -6.40
CA ASP A 31 -0.50 -7.68 -6.61
C ASP A 31 -1.51 -7.72 -5.44
N THR A 32 -2.43 -8.65 -5.54
CA THR A 32 -3.48 -8.93 -4.56
C THR A 32 -2.91 -9.21 -3.17
N TYR A 33 -3.73 -8.88 -2.18
CA TYR A 33 -3.43 -9.08 -0.77
C TYR A 33 -2.95 -10.51 -0.45
N GLU A 34 -3.61 -11.55 -0.99
CA GLU A 34 -3.22 -12.93 -0.73
C GLU A 34 -1.80 -13.26 -1.19
N VAL A 35 -1.41 -12.73 -2.34
CA VAL A 35 -0.07 -12.92 -2.89
C VAL A 35 0.94 -12.15 -2.04
N GLY A 36 0.64 -10.88 -1.76
CA GLY A 36 1.55 -10.01 -1.02
C GLY A 36 1.77 -10.39 0.44
N MET A 37 0.75 -10.89 1.14
CA MET A 37 0.86 -11.29 2.55
C MET A 37 1.78 -12.47 2.79
N CYS A 38 1.96 -13.32 1.78
CA CYS A 38 2.88 -14.45 1.86
C CYS A 38 4.35 -14.00 1.76
N HIS A 39 4.62 -12.72 1.46
CA HIS A 39 5.97 -12.23 1.25
C HIS A 39 6.70 -11.92 2.57
N LEU A 40 7.61 -12.82 2.95
CA LEU A 40 8.41 -12.71 4.17
C LEU A 40 9.27 -11.43 4.21
N GLY A 41 9.85 -11.03 3.08
CA GLY A 41 10.70 -9.83 3.00
C GLY A 41 9.94 -8.55 3.40
N SER A 42 8.72 -8.37 2.87
CA SER A 42 7.88 -7.22 3.22
C SER A 42 7.48 -7.23 4.69
N ARG A 43 7.21 -8.41 5.27
CA ARG A 43 6.89 -8.54 6.71
C ARG A 43 8.07 -8.15 7.61
N ILE A 44 9.29 -8.54 7.24
CA ILE A 44 10.50 -8.16 7.97
C ILE A 44 10.72 -6.66 7.89
N LEU A 45 10.61 -6.06 6.70
CA LEU A 45 10.79 -4.62 6.50
C LEU A 45 9.72 -3.82 7.25
N TYR A 46 8.46 -4.28 7.23
CA TYR A 46 7.36 -3.69 7.97
C TYR A 46 7.65 -3.64 9.47
N GLU A 47 8.08 -4.76 10.05
CA GLU A 47 8.47 -4.85 11.46
C GLU A 47 9.65 -3.93 11.79
N ILE A 48 10.70 -3.93 10.97
CA ILE A 48 11.89 -3.10 11.18
C ILE A 48 11.54 -1.61 11.13
N ALA A 49 10.76 -1.18 10.13
CA ALA A 49 10.33 0.20 10.00
C ALA A 49 9.47 0.62 11.20
N ASN A 50 8.52 -0.23 11.61
CA ASN A 50 7.65 0.05 12.75
C ASN A 50 8.34 -0.04 14.12
N ARG A 51 9.54 -0.61 14.24
CA ARG A 51 10.35 -0.48 15.47
C ARG A 51 10.90 0.92 15.72
N ARG A 52 11.00 1.76 14.69
CA ARG A 52 11.47 3.14 14.84
C ARG A 52 10.37 3.99 15.47
N ALA A 53 10.65 4.74 16.54
CA ALA A 53 9.62 5.57 17.18
C ALA A 53 9.07 6.69 16.26
N ASP A 54 9.85 7.11 15.26
CA ASP A 54 9.58 8.26 14.39
C ASP A 54 8.89 7.92 13.06
N THR A 55 8.60 6.63 12.79
CA THR A 55 8.12 6.16 11.49
C THR A 55 6.85 5.33 11.65
N ALA A 56 5.77 5.66 10.94
CA ALA A 56 4.62 4.78 10.77
C ALA A 56 4.73 4.09 9.40
N CYS A 57 4.90 2.77 9.40
CA CYS A 57 4.92 1.99 8.18
C CYS A 57 3.61 1.21 8.05
N GLU A 58 2.96 1.38 6.91
CA GLU A 58 1.70 0.74 6.57
C GLU A 58 1.88 -0.11 5.31
N ARG A 59 0.86 -0.87 4.92
CA ARG A 59 0.88 -1.77 3.77
C ARG A 59 -0.20 -1.36 2.79
N ALA A 60 0.06 -1.53 1.50
CA ALA A 60 -0.97 -1.40 0.47
C ALA A 60 -0.80 -2.48 -0.59
N PHE A 61 -1.91 -2.92 -1.16
CA PHE A 61 -1.97 -4.00 -2.13
C PHE A 61 -2.80 -3.56 -3.32
N LEU A 62 -2.43 -4.01 -4.52
CA LEU A 62 -3.27 -3.78 -5.68
C LEU A 62 -4.52 -4.66 -5.57
N PRO A 63 -5.74 -4.09 -5.51
CA PRO A 63 -6.93 -4.89 -5.33
C PRO A 63 -7.30 -5.61 -6.64
N TRP A 64 -8.28 -6.48 -6.59
CA TRP A 64 -8.79 -7.15 -7.80
C TRP A 64 -9.37 -6.14 -8.81
N PRO A 65 -9.39 -6.44 -10.12
CA PRO A 65 -9.85 -5.50 -11.14
C PRO A 65 -11.24 -4.89 -10.89
N ASP A 66 -12.17 -5.67 -10.31
CA ASP A 66 -13.50 -5.20 -9.95
C ASP A 66 -13.46 -4.03 -8.94
N MET A 67 -12.56 -4.10 -7.96
CA MET A 67 -12.37 -3.04 -6.98
C MET A 67 -11.54 -1.88 -7.56
N GLN A 68 -10.60 -2.14 -8.46
CA GLN A 68 -9.88 -1.06 -9.16
C GLN A 68 -10.83 -0.17 -9.96
N GLU A 69 -11.77 -0.77 -10.70
CA GLU A 69 -12.82 -0.06 -11.41
C GLU A 69 -13.69 0.76 -10.46
N GLN A 70 -14.10 0.18 -9.31
CA GLN A 70 -14.89 0.92 -8.31
C GLN A 70 -14.14 2.10 -7.70
N LEU A 71 -12.83 1.98 -7.48
CA LEU A 71 -12.00 3.11 -7.00
C LEU A 71 -11.98 4.22 -8.05
N ALA A 72 -11.76 3.88 -9.31
CA ALA A 72 -11.73 4.83 -10.41
C ALA A 72 -13.09 5.53 -10.60
N ASP A 73 -14.19 4.77 -10.67
CA ASP A 73 -15.55 5.28 -10.87
C ASP A 73 -16.00 6.24 -9.76
N ARG A 74 -15.56 5.97 -8.52
CA ARG A 74 -15.90 6.77 -7.35
C ARG A 74 -14.91 7.91 -7.08
N GLY A 75 -13.84 8.02 -7.88
CA GLY A 75 -12.77 8.97 -7.63
C GLY A 75 -12.11 8.78 -6.27
N LEU A 76 -11.97 7.53 -5.81
CA LEU A 76 -11.27 7.18 -4.58
C LEU A 76 -9.82 6.78 -4.91
N ALA A 77 -8.89 7.18 -4.05
CA ALA A 77 -7.51 6.76 -4.17
C ALA A 77 -7.30 5.39 -3.52
N LEU A 78 -6.33 4.63 -4.03
CA LEU A 78 -5.80 3.47 -3.32
C LEU A 78 -5.20 3.94 -1.99
N ALA A 79 -5.55 3.22 -0.92
CA ALA A 79 -5.19 3.54 0.43
C ALA A 79 -4.49 2.38 1.12
N THR A 80 -3.84 2.68 2.24
CA THR A 80 -3.21 1.69 3.11
C THR A 80 -4.25 0.81 3.81
N LEU A 81 -3.82 -0.39 4.18
CA LEU A 81 -4.68 -1.37 4.84
C LEU A 81 -4.99 -0.95 6.28
N GLU A 82 -3.99 -0.44 7.00
CA GLU A 82 -4.03 -0.16 8.43
C GLU A 82 -4.95 1.01 8.78
N THR A 83 -4.77 2.15 8.12
CA THR A 83 -5.47 3.38 8.48
C THR A 83 -6.34 3.95 7.36
N GLN A 84 -6.38 3.27 6.20
CA GLN A 84 -7.05 3.79 5.01
C GLN A 84 -6.48 5.15 4.58
N THR A 85 -5.19 5.39 4.82
CA THR A 85 -4.50 6.60 4.34
C THR A 85 -4.26 6.48 2.84
N PRO A 86 -4.74 7.44 2.02
CA PRO A 86 -4.42 7.47 0.59
C PRO A 86 -2.92 7.50 0.31
N LEU A 87 -2.46 6.79 -0.72
CA LEU A 87 -1.01 6.69 -0.98
C LEU A 87 -0.33 8.05 -1.27
N HIS A 88 -1.04 9.00 -1.88
CA HIS A 88 -0.53 10.34 -2.17
C HIS A 88 -0.42 11.25 -0.93
N GLU A 89 -0.92 10.81 0.23
CA GLU A 89 -0.77 11.52 1.51
C GLU A 89 0.42 10.99 2.34
N LEU A 90 1.15 10.00 1.83
CA LEU A 90 2.32 9.41 2.49
C LEU A 90 3.62 10.09 2.03
N ASP A 91 4.59 10.14 2.95
CA ASP A 91 5.93 10.69 2.66
C ASP A 91 6.76 9.74 1.79
N LEU A 92 6.53 8.43 1.90
CA LEU A 92 7.29 7.42 1.15
C LEU A 92 6.43 6.24 0.72
N VAL A 93 6.60 5.84 -0.55
CA VAL A 93 6.01 4.63 -1.11
C VAL A 93 7.11 3.68 -1.56
N GLY A 94 7.27 2.57 -0.83
CA GLY A 94 8.20 1.49 -1.18
C GLY A 94 7.47 0.38 -1.92
N ILE A 95 7.99 -0.08 -3.05
CA ILE A 95 7.34 -1.11 -3.88
C ILE A 95 8.18 -2.37 -3.91
N THR A 96 7.56 -3.51 -3.60
CA THR A 96 8.20 -4.82 -3.72
C THR A 96 8.11 -5.32 -5.17
N LEU A 97 9.25 -5.58 -5.80
CA LEU A 97 9.34 -6.14 -7.14
C LEU A 97 9.92 -7.54 -7.07
N GLN A 98 9.10 -8.57 -7.32
CA GLN A 98 9.54 -9.96 -7.28
C GLN A 98 9.86 -10.55 -8.66
N TYR A 99 9.07 -10.20 -9.66
CA TYR A 99 9.16 -10.73 -11.02
C TYR A 99 8.63 -9.73 -12.04
N GLU A 100 8.93 -9.96 -13.30
CA GLU A 100 8.68 -9.04 -14.41
C GLU A 100 7.18 -8.83 -14.67
N LEU A 101 6.35 -9.85 -14.45
CA LEU A 101 4.89 -9.75 -14.59
C LEU A 101 4.26 -8.79 -13.57
N SER A 102 4.97 -8.38 -12.51
CA SER A 102 4.50 -7.37 -11.56
C SER A 102 4.58 -5.94 -12.08
N TYR A 103 5.32 -5.66 -13.17
CA TYR A 103 5.57 -4.29 -13.64
C TYR A 103 4.30 -3.52 -14.01
N PRO A 104 3.32 -4.09 -14.74
CA PRO A 104 2.07 -3.40 -15.00
C PRO A 104 1.30 -3.09 -13.71
N GLY A 105 1.38 -3.99 -12.72
CA GLY A 105 0.78 -3.81 -11.40
C GLY A 105 1.36 -2.62 -10.66
N VAL A 106 2.67 -2.37 -10.79
CA VAL A 106 3.33 -1.17 -10.23
C VAL A 106 2.74 0.11 -10.80
N VAL A 107 2.64 0.19 -12.13
CA VAL A 107 2.09 1.38 -12.80
C VAL A 107 0.65 1.61 -12.35
N LYS A 108 -0.18 0.56 -12.35
CA LYS A 108 -1.57 0.64 -11.91
C LYS A 108 -1.71 1.05 -10.44
N LEU A 109 -0.85 0.53 -9.57
CA LEU A 109 -0.84 0.87 -8.15
C LEU A 109 -0.53 2.35 -7.93
N LEU A 110 0.47 2.89 -8.64
CA LEU A 110 0.82 4.31 -8.58
C LEU A 110 -0.31 5.20 -9.12
N GLU A 111 -0.92 4.83 -10.26
CA GLU A 111 -2.07 5.52 -10.84
C GLU A 111 -3.25 5.60 -9.86
N LEU A 112 -3.67 4.45 -9.30
CA LEU A 112 -4.77 4.41 -8.33
C LEU A 112 -4.40 5.12 -7.02
N GLY A 113 -3.13 5.05 -6.61
CA GLY A 113 -2.60 5.77 -5.45
C GLY A 113 -2.50 7.29 -5.63
N ARG A 114 -2.68 7.79 -6.86
CA ARG A 114 -2.43 9.18 -7.27
C ARG A 114 -0.99 9.64 -7.05
N VAL A 115 -0.04 8.71 -7.19
CA VAL A 115 1.38 9.00 -7.15
C VAL A 115 1.88 9.08 -8.59
N PRO A 116 2.48 10.20 -9.03
CA PRO A 116 3.00 10.33 -10.39
C PRO A 116 3.95 9.18 -10.74
N VAL A 117 3.71 8.52 -11.88
CA VAL A 117 4.50 7.35 -12.29
C VAL A 117 5.95 7.75 -12.55
N ARG A 118 6.15 8.92 -13.18
CA ARG A 118 7.48 9.45 -13.45
C ARG A 118 7.98 10.25 -12.26
N ALA A 119 9.20 9.98 -11.83
CA ALA A 119 9.83 10.73 -10.75
C ALA A 119 9.96 12.23 -11.07
N ALA A 120 10.12 12.60 -12.34
CA ALA A 120 10.19 13.99 -12.79
C ALA A 120 8.87 14.78 -12.63
N GLU A 121 7.77 14.09 -12.32
CA GLU A 121 6.45 14.69 -12.08
C GLU A 121 6.13 14.76 -10.57
N ARG A 122 7.11 14.49 -9.70
CA ARG A 122 6.98 14.55 -8.23
C ARG A 122 7.73 15.78 -7.70
N ASP A 123 7.08 16.53 -6.81
CA ASP A 123 7.63 17.71 -6.11
C ASP A 123 8.35 17.34 -4.81
#